data_AF-A0A7V4GCN7-F1
#
_entry.id   AF-A0A7V4GCN7-F1
#
_cell.length_a   1.000
_cell.length_b   1.000
_cell.length_c   1.000
_cell.angle_alpha   90.00
_cell.angle_beta   90.00
_cell.angle_gamma   90.00
#
_symmetry.space_group_name_H-M   'P 1'
#
loop_
_entity.id
_entity.type
_entity.pdbx_description
1 polymer ?
#
loop_
_entity_poly.entity_id
_entity_poly.type
_entity_poly.pdbx_seq_one_letter_code
_entity_poly.pdbx_strand_id
1 'polypeptide(L)'
;MTEEDRPPPAAEPPHGGAAAPGNGAPVESDAGALDNLVTQFSNAFDCFRELAQNSIDAGSPVVEVWTEFQASHGLVGAACLHVEDAGEGMDERIIDQELTKLFASSKEGDLTKIGKFGIGFVSVFALQPSAVLVHTGRGGEYWEVLFHQDRSFTKTRLAEPVEGTRVTLFLEADEPRYRELVAGARAALRKWCCHAEARITFEDRSPPVGCVRTIEEINEPFTVEGACVTRTAAPGTEIVLAYADRPHYAFFNRGLALASTDVAAQVLDERRARRYRRISFKISSRYVEHTLSRESVMRDENYDRVIALLDAAANGPLLDKLVAELEALAGRAPDRPWTAEDLARYGERIGWLLAEPAASLDRIRRRPILRTVEGAALSLADAWDVFGRDGRLLVAAQPTPLTARLAGDGVPVFLAGLDEGRAETPADDASAGHALRGVPALLGVWVRLNRRRRFAARAKDVMKTVLPAEWTTWMRPEPPPEIADPEQVYVAVALDERVPGEIDALLARASSLLRAAQAGYRRLHSFVPAAPTPADPLFVTGRRLGPRMARPPRDVPDRRRRLEAAVNRAHPHFLRLARLHERWPALASYCLARSLLLAERRVDLQKGDLLGQALREADG
;
A
#
# COMPACT_ATOMS: atom_id res chain seq x y z
N MET A 1 28.11 -9.88 73.37
CA MET A 1 29.03 -9.74 74.51
C MET A 1 30.43 -9.69 73.92
N THR A 2 30.89 -8.46 73.63
CA THR A 2 32.03 -7.76 74.30
C THR A 2 33.36 -8.30 73.75
N GLU A 3 34.06 -7.65 72.80
CA GLU A 3 34.63 -6.29 72.79
C GLU A 3 35.43 -5.99 74.06
N GLU A 4 36.74 -6.21 73.99
CA GLU A 4 37.78 -5.48 74.73
C GLU A 4 39.16 -5.95 74.24
N ASP A 5 39.80 -5.17 73.37
CA ASP A 5 41.25 -4.96 73.50
C ASP A 5 41.73 -3.71 72.73
N ARG A 6 42.38 -2.79 73.45
CA ARG A 6 43.14 -1.62 73.00
C ARG A 6 43.96 -1.12 74.21
N PRO A 7 45.04 -0.31 74.08
CA PRO A 7 45.91 0.04 72.93
C PRO A 7 47.43 -0.05 73.37
N PRO A 8 48.49 0.62 72.81
CA PRO A 8 48.64 2.09 72.64
C PRO A 8 49.55 2.47 71.39
N PRO A 9 50.23 3.64 71.25
CA PRO A 9 50.05 4.52 70.08
C PRO A 9 51.33 4.90 69.28
N ALA A 10 51.09 5.68 68.21
CA ALA A 10 51.96 6.69 67.55
C ALA A 10 53.07 6.26 66.56
N ALA A 11 52.90 6.67 65.29
CA ALA A 11 53.89 7.44 64.52
C ALA A 11 53.24 8.08 63.26
N GLU A 12 53.32 9.39 63.14
CA GLU A 12 53.23 10.20 61.89
C GLU A 12 54.67 10.60 61.48
N PRO A 13 54.96 11.18 60.28
CA PRO A 13 54.41 11.04 58.91
C PRO A 13 55.61 10.84 57.90
N PRO A 14 55.59 11.12 56.55
CA PRO A 14 55.27 12.41 55.93
C PRO A 14 54.48 12.40 54.60
N HIS A 15 53.98 13.60 54.30
CA HIS A 15 53.47 14.18 53.06
C HIS A 15 53.90 13.60 51.69
N GLY A 16 52.94 13.69 50.76
CA GLY A 16 53.18 14.20 49.40
C GLY A 16 53.38 13.14 48.32
N GLY A 17 52.29 12.79 47.61
CA GLY A 17 52.36 12.01 46.38
C GLY A 17 51.30 12.50 45.40
N ALA A 18 51.74 13.19 44.35
CA ALA A 18 50.91 13.55 43.21
C ALA A 18 50.28 12.29 42.58
N ALA A 19 49.01 12.38 42.21
CA ALA A 19 48.29 11.32 41.51
C ALA A 19 48.98 11.04 40.16
N ALA A 20 49.45 9.81 39.98
CA ALA A 20 50.01 9.34 38.73
C ALA A 20 48.88 9.06 37.72
N PRO A 21 49.06 9.38 36.43
CA PRO A 21 48.12 8.99 35.39
C PRO A 21 48.09 7.46 35.25
N GLY A 22 46.89 6.87 35.29
CA GLY A 22 46.69 5.45 35.02
C GLY A 22 46.82 5.16 33.53
N ASN A 23 47.88 4.46 33.12
CA ASN A 23 48.05 3.96 31.74
C ASN A 23 47.52 2.53 31.66
N GLY A 24 46.50 2.28 30.83
CA GLY A 24 46.00 0.94 30.51
C GLY A 24 46.32 0.56 29.06
N ALA A 25 46.97 -0.59 28.83
CA ALA A 25 47.16 -1.17 27.50
C ALA A 25 46.10 -2.27 27.24
N PRO A 26 45.58 -2.41 26.01
CA PRO A 26 44.69 -3.51 25.67
C PRO A 26 45.46 -4.84 25.59
N VAL A 27 44.85 -5.93 26.09
CA VAL A 27 45.39 -7.30 25.98
C VAL A 27 45.27 -7.76 24.52
N GLU A 28 46.29 -8.40 23.95
CA GLU A 28 46.37 -8.77 22.51
C GLU A 28 45.14 -9.55 21.96
N SER A 29 44.38 -10.25 22.81
CA SER A 29 43.14 -10.94 22.41
C SER A 29 41.98 -10.00 22.06
N ASP A 30 41.96 -8.79 22.62
CA ASP A 30 40.87 -7.83 22.45
C ASP A 30 41.05 -7.00 21.17
N ALA A 31 42.28 -6.79 20.72
CA ALA A 31 42.58 -6.03 19.50
C ALA A 31 42.00 -6.69 18.23
N GLY A 32 42.12 -8.02 18.11
CA GLY A 32 41.55 -8.77 16.98
C GLY A 32 40.01 -8.83 16.99
N ALA A 33 39.39 -8.88 18.17
CA ALA A 33 37.93 -8.78 18.32
C ALA A 33 37.44 -7.36 17.96
N LEU A 34 38.24 -6.34 18.30
CA LEU A 34 37.95 -4.94 18.06
C LEU A 34 38.01 -4.57 16.57
N ASP A 35 39.02 -5.04 15.85
CA ASP A 35 39.11 -4.85 14.39
C ASP A 35 37.96 -5.55 13.66
N ASN A 36 37.56 -6.73 14.14
CA ASN A 36 36.37 -7.43 13.64
C ASN A 36 35.05 -6.70 13.96
N LEU A 37 34.97 -5.93 15.03
CA LEU A 37 33.81 -5.09 15.38
C LEU A 37 33.76 -3.81 14.55
N VAL A 38 34.90 -3.15 14.35
CA VAL A 38 34.99 -1.93 13.53
C VAL A 38 34.69 -2.22 12.07
N THR A 39 35.07 -3.40 11.57
CA THR A 39 34.77 -3.84 10.20
C THR A 39 33.31 -4.30 10.00
N GLN A 40 32.52 -4.48 11.08
CA GLN A 40 31.09 -4.80 10.97
C GLN A 40 30.23 -3.59 10.59
N PHE A 41 30.75 -2.37 10.66
CA PHE A 41 30.05 -1.18 10.19
C PHE A 41 30.18 -1.05 8.68
N SER A 42 29.05 -1.01 7.97
CA SER A 42 29.05 -0.84 6.52
C SER A 42 29.43 0.58 6.07
N ASN A 43 29.36 1.56 6.97
CA ASN A 43 29.82 2.92 6.75
C ASN A 43 30.48 3.51 8.01
N ALA A 44 31.69 4.06 7.86
CA ALA A 44 32.44 4.65 8.97
C ALA A 44 31.72 5.86 9.61
N PHE A 45 30.91 6.61 8.85
CA PHE A 45 30.15 7.74 9.38
C PHE A 45 28.95 7.31 10.24
N ASP A 46 28.62 6.03 10.32
CA ASP A 46 27.56 5.54 11.22
C ASP A 46 27.94 5.75 12.70
N CYS A 47 29.20 6.10 13.01
CA CYS A 47 29.60 6.52 14.35
C CYS A 47 28.80 7.73 14.87
N PHE A 48 28.33 8.62 13.99
CA PHE A 48 27.50 9.77 14.39
C PHE A 48 26.13 9.34 14.93
N ARG A 49 25.57 8.23 14.42
CA ARG A 49 24.37 7.63 15.00
C ARG A 49 24.63 7.16 16.43
N GLU A 50 25.76 6.51 16.66
CA GLU A 50 26.13 5.97 17.98
C GLU A 50 26.42 7.07 19.00
N LEU A 51 27.12 8.13 18.59
CA LEU A 51 27.36 9.29 19.45
C LEU A 51 26.04 9.97 19.81
N ALA A 52 25.16 10.24 18.83
CA ALA A 52 23.84 10.80 19.10
C ALA A 52 22.99 9.90 20.02
N GLN A 53 23.07 8.58 19.83
CA GLN A 53 22.42 7.60 20.69
C GLN A 53 22.91 7.67 22.13
N ASN A 54 24.23 7.76 22.34
CA ASN A 54 24.82 7.88 23.68
C ASN A 54 24.36 9.18 24.36
N SER A 55 24.30 10.28 23.63
CA SER A 55 23.82 11.57 24.12
C SER A 55 22.33 11.53 24.50
N ILE A 56 21.48 10.90 23.69
CA ILE A 56 20.04 10.71 23.99
C ILE A 56 19.85 9.77 25.19
N ASP A 57 20.66 8.72 25.28
CA ASP A 57 20.66 7.81 26.43
C ASP A 57 21.12 8.53 27.69
N ALA A 58 22.08 9.44 27.61
CA ALA A 58 22.52 10.29 28.73
C ALA A 58 21.46 11.34 29.15
N GLY A 59 20.31 11.38 28.45
CA GLY A 59 19.20 12.28 28.75
C GLY A 59 19.36 13.68 28.16
N SER A 60 20.29 13.86 27.20
CA SER A 60 20.51 15.19 26.62
C SER A 60 19.32 15.64 25.77
N PRO A 61 18.80 16.87 25.97
CA PRO A 61 17.76 17.43 25.11
C PRO A 61 18.31 17.99 23.80
N VAL A 62 19.62 18.22 23.71
CA VAL A 62 20.32 18.80 22.55
C VAL A 62 21.60 18.02 22.26
N VAL A 63 21.89 17.79 20.99
CA VAL A 63 23.18 17.26 20.53
C VAL A 63 23.72 18.20 19.47
N GLU A 64 24.87 18.80 19.74
CA GLU A 64 25.51 19.74 18.82
C GLU A 64 26.65 19.04 18.10
N VAL A 65 26.61 19.06 16.77
CA VAL A 65 27.68 18.50 15.93
C VAL A 65 28.29 19.62 15.11
N TRP A 66 29.61 19.72 15.11
CA TRP A 66 30.28 20.64 14.21
C TRP A 66 31.62 20.10 13.72
N THR A 67 32.07 20.64 12.61
CA THR A 67 33.35 20.31 12.00
C THR A 67 34.20 21.56 11.87
N GLU A 68 35.51 21.40 12.01
CA GLU A 68 36.46 22.48 11.74
C GLU A 68 37.73 21.93 11.09
N PHE A 69 38.37 22.78 10.29
CA PHE A 69 39.63 22.47 9.61
C PHE A 69 40.70 23.48 10.02
N GLN A 70 41.79 22.97 10.59
CA GLN A 70 42.98 23.75 10.94
C GLN A 70 44.13 23.37 9.99
N ALA A 71 44.41 24.24 9.02
CA ALA A 71 45.53 24.04 8.10
C ALA A 71 46.88 24.19 8.84
N SER A 72 47.75 23.19 8.69
CA SER A 72 49.17 23.32 9.06
C SER A 72 49.97 23.85 7.86
N HIS A 73 51.22 24.29 8.04
CA HIS A 73 52.04 24.82 6.93
C HIS A 73 52.41 23.71 5.91
N GLY A 74 51.49 23.44 4.99
CA GLY A 74 51.49 22.35 4.01
C GLY A 74 50.03 22.03 3.67
N LEU A 75 49.73 21.47 2.50
CA LEU A 75 48.33 21.25 2.03
C LEU A 75 47.48 20.31 2.92
N VAL A 76 48.06 19.77 4.00
CA VAL A 76 47.46 18.84 4.95
C VAL A 76 47.35 19.52 6.33
N GLY A 77 46.18 19.42 6.95
CA GLY A 77 45.85 19.98 8.26
C GLY A 77 45.09 18.98 9.14
N ALA A 78 44.61 19.47 10.28
CA ALA A 78 43.77 18.69 11.20
C ALA A 78 42.30 19.02 10.96
N ALA A 79 41.53 18.02 10.52
CA ALA A 79 40.08 18.05 10.56
C ALA A 79 39.61 17.57 11.94
N CYS A 80 38.80 18.38 12.61
CA CYS A 80 38.22 18.02 13.90
C CYS A 80 36.70 17.85 13.75
N LEU A 81 36.18 16.70 14.17
CA LEU A 81 34.75 16.40 14.19
C LEU A 81 34.31 16.35 15.64
N HIS A 82 33.35 17.19 16.00
CA HIS A 82 32.92 17.37 17.39
C HIS A 82 31.47 16.92 17.56
N VAL A 83 31.19 16.22 18.64
CA VAL A 83 29.84 15.93 19.12
C VAL A 83 29.76 16.31 20.59
N GLU A 84 28.83 17.18 20.94
CA GLU A 84 28.62 17.66 22.30
C GLU A 84 27.18 17.45 22.75
N ASP A 85 27.02 17.05 24.01
CA ASP A 85 25.73 16.92 24.66
C ASP A 85 25.74 17.46 26.08
N ALA A 86 24.55 17.80 26.57
CA ALA A 86 24.31 18.32 27.92
C ALA A 86 23.67 17.24 28.82
N GLY A 87 24.00 15.97 28.59
CA GLY A 87 23.50 14.83 29.37
C GLY A 87 24.17 14.69 30.73
N GLU A 88 23.97 13.53 31.36
CA GLU A 88 24.50 13.24 32.71
C GLU A 88 26.03 13.13 32.82
N GLY A 89 26.73 12.98 31.69
CA GLY A 89 28.17 12.78 31.64
C GLY A 89 28.68 11.52 32.36
N MET A 90 29.99 11.44 32.56
CA MET A 90 30.67 10.29 33.16
C MET A 90 31.54 10.70 34.35
N ASP A 91 31.54 9.85 35.38
CA ASP A 91 32.50 9.89 36.49
C ASP A 91 33.69 8.95 36.21
N GLU A 92 34.68 8.94 37.09
CA GLU A 92 35.87 8.09 36.92
C GLU A 92 35.52 6.61 36.74
N ARG A 93 34.53 6.14 37.51
CA ARG A 93 34.10 4.74 37.51
C ARG A 93 33.48 4.35 36.17
N ILE A 94 32.59 5.19 35.62
CA ILE A 94 31.96 4.94 34.31
C ILE A 94 33.02 4.91 33.22
N ILE A 95 34.02 5.79 33.27
CA ILE A 95 35.13 5.80 32.31
C ILE A 95 35.89 4.46 32.36
N ASP A 96 36.27 4.00 33.56
CA ASP A 96 37.10 2.80 33.72
C ASP A 96 36.33 1.48 33.52
N GLN A 97 35.01 1.49 33.72
CA GLN A 97 34.20 0.28 33.70
C GLN A 97 33.37 0.13 32.44
N GLU A 98 32.97 1.23 31.78
CA GLU A 98 32.00 1.21 30.69
C GLU A 98 32.58 1.82 29.40
N LEU A 99 33.28 2.96 29.46
CA LEU A 99 33.85 3.59 28.26
C LEU A 99 35.07 2.83 27.72
N THR A 100 35.95 2.37 28.62
CA THR A 100 37.25 1.79 28.27
C THR A 100 37.25 0.25 28.19
N LYS A 101 36.16 -0.40 28.59
CA LYS A 101 36.00 -1.86 28.51
C LYS A 101 35.03 -2.26 27.42
N LEU A 102 35.51 -3.07 26.48
CA LEU A 102 34.67 -3.63 25.42
C LEU A 102 33.57 -4.53 26.01
N PHE A 103 32.35 -4.39 25.49
CA PHE A 103 31.15 -5.14 25.91
C PHE A 103 30.63 -4.86 27.33
N ALA A 104 31.19 -3.88 28.04
CA ALA A 104 30.62 -3.45 29.31
C ALA A 104 29.49 -2.42 29.06
N SER A 105 28.26 -2.79 29.37
CA SER A 105 27.11 -1.89 29.32
C SER A 105 26.21 -2.16 30.53
N SER A 106 26.03 -1.13 31.36
CA SER A 106 25.08 -1.15 32.49
C SER A 106 23.61 -1.04 32.07
N LYS A 107 23.36 -0.84 30.76
CA LYS A 107 22.06 -0.47 30.17
C LYS A 107 21.21 -1.67 29.72
N GLU A 108 21.64 -2.89 30.00
CA GLU A 108 20.90 -4.10 29.65
C GLU A 108 19.60 -4.22 30.48
N GLY A 109 18.44 -4.21 29.80
CA GLY A 109 17.12 -4.32 30.43
C GLY A 109 16.38 -3.00 30.67
N ASP A 110 17.01 -1.84 30.44
CA ASP A 110 16.35 -0.54 30.51
C ASP A 110 15.73 -0.16 29.15
N LEU A 111 14.40 -0.23 29.06
CA LEU A 111 13.64 0.13 27.85
C LEU A 111 13.63 1.63 27.53
N THR A 112 14.22 2.47 28.37
CA THR A 112 14.44 3.90 28.09
C THR A 112 15.76 4.17 27.37
N LYS A 113 16.68 3.19 27.35
CA LYS A 113 18.00 3.30 26.72
C LYS A 113 18.06 2.48 25.43
N ILE A 114 18.77 2.99 24.44
CA ILE A 114 18.87 2.41 23.10
C ILE A 114 20.12 1.51 23.00
N GLY A 115 21.23 1.92 23.61
CA GLY A 115 22.50 1.18 23.54
C GLY A 115 22.63 0.11 24.62
N LYS A 116 22.76 -1.16 24.21
CA LYS A 116 22.91 -2.31 25.14
C LYS A 116 24.24 -3.04 25.09
N PHE A 117 24.97 -2.92 23.97
CA PHE A 117 26.08 -3.83 23.67
C PHE A 117 27.47 -3.34 24.11
N GLY A 118 27.60 -2.11 24.63
CA GLY A 118 28.91 -1.59 25.10
C GLY A 118 29.96 -1.43 24.01
N ILE A 119 29.54 -1.29 22.75
CA ILE A 119 30.41 -1.19 21.55
C ILE A 119 30.11 0.04 20.71
N GLY A 120 29.20 0.92 21.15
CA GLY A 120 28.80 2.12 20.41
C GLY A 120 29.95 3.11 20.24
N PHE A 121 30.70 3.38 21.32
CA PHE A 121 31.83 4.32 21.29
C PHE A 121 32.95 3.88 20.35
N VAL A 122 33.24 2.57 20.27
CA VAL A 122 34.26 2.01 19.38
C VAL A 122 34.06 2.38 17.91
N SER A 123 32.82 2.62 17.48
CA SER A 123 32.51 2.99 16.10
C SER A 123 33.25 4.23 15.61
N VAL A 124 33.66 5.15 16.51
CA VAL A 124 34.42 6.36 16.14
C VAL A 124 35.77 6.04 15.50
N PHE A 125 36.35 4.88 15.81
CA PHE A 125 37.62 4.43 15.24
C PHE A 125 37.49 3.91 13.81
N ALA A 126 36.27 3.72 13.29
CA ALA A 126 36.04 3.36 11.88
C ALA A 126 36.52 4.45 10.91
N LEU A 127 36.52 5.71 11.36
CA LEU A 127 37.05 6.84 10.61
C LEU A 127 38.59 6.95 10.66
N GLN A 128 39.26 6.05 11.40
CA GLN A 128 40.71 6.03 11.60
C GLN A 128 41.29 7.38 12.07
N PRO A 129 40.76 7.96 13.17
CA PRO A 129 41.29 9.22 13.69
C PRO A 129 42.71 9.05 14.24
N SER A 130 43.51 10.10 14.16
CA SER A 130 44.84 10.19 14.79
C SER A 130 44.73 10.24 16.33
N ALA A 131 43.63 10.78 16.85
CA ALA A 131 43.28 10.76 18.26
C ALA A 131 41.77 10.99 18.47
N VAL A 132 41.24 10.53 19.61
CA VAL A 132 39.88 10.85 20.07
C VAL A 132 39.96 11.43 21.47
N LEU A 133 39.46 12.64 21.64
CA LEU A 133 39.42 13.33 22.93
C LEU A 133 38.00 13.32 23.47
N VAL A 134 37.85 12.95 24.74
CA VAL A 134 36.58 12.99 25.46
C VAL A 134 36.73 13.90 26.67
N HIS A 135 35.94 14.97 26.71
CA HIS A 135 35.74 15.79 27.90
C HIS A 135 34.38 15.45 28.47
N THR A 136 34.30 15.16 29.77
CA THR A 136 33.03 14.76 30.39
C THR A 136 33.00 15.17 31.85
N GLY A 137 31.81 15.39 32.39
CA GLY A 137 31.64 15.70 33.80
C GLY A 137 30.37 15.15 34.41
N ARG A 138 30.48 14.61 35.63
CA ARG A 138 29.37 14.07 36.42
C ARG A 138 29.64 14.23 37.91
N GLY A 139 28.64 14.66 38.66
CA GLY A 139 28.71 14.67 40.13
C GLY A 139 29.83 15.53 40.73
N GLY A 140 30.30 16.57 40.01
CA GLY A 140 31.41 17.42 40.44
C GLY A 140 32.81 16.89 40.08
N GLU A 141 32.88 15.80 39.33
CA GLU A 141 34.10 15.31 38.70
C GLU A 141 34.14 15.70 37.23
N TYR A 142 35.33 16.04 36.74
CA TYR A 142 35.57 16.46 35.36
C TYR A 142 36.80 15.75 34.84
N TRP A 143 36.67 15.12 33.68
CA TRP A 143 37.68 14.22 33.15
C TRP A 143 37.95 14.49 31.68
N GLU A 144 39.23 14.39 31.35
CA GLU A 144 39.74 14.28 29.99
C GLU A 144 40.21 12.85 29.76
N VAL A 145 39.74 12.24 28.68
CA VAL A 145 40.22 10.94 28.21
C VAL A 145 40.70 11.10 26.78
N LEU A 146 41.99 10.91 26.56
CA LEU A 146 42.60 10.97 25.23
C LEU A 146 42.94 9.56 24.78
N PHE A 147 42.23 9.08 23.75
CA PHE A 147 42.55 7.85 23.04
C PHE A 147 43.53 8.16 21.90
N HIS A 148 44.64 7.45 21.88
CA HIS A 148 45.67 7.54 20.85
C HIS A 148 45.30 6.69 19.63
N GLN A 149 46.04 6.85 18.53
CA GLN A 149 45.81 6.12 17.28
C GLN A 149 45.85 4.59 17.46
N ASP A 150 46.71 4.09 18.37
CA ASP A 150 46.80 2.68 18.74
C ASP A 150 45.71 2.22 19.73
N ARG A 151 44.75 3.11 20.04
CA ARG A 151 43.61 2.92 20.94
C ARG A 151 44.00 2.77 22.41
N SER A 152 45.28 2.93 22.77
CA SER A 152 45.67 3.19 24.15
C SER A 152 45.09 4.52 24.61
N PHE A 153 44.93 4.73 25.91
CA PHE A 153 44.35 5.97 26.42
C PHE A 153 45.08 6.52 27.64
N THR A 154 45.00 7.84 27.78
CA THR A 154 45.40 8.57 28.97
C THR A 154 44.17 9.26 29.56
N LYS A 155 44.09 9.31 30.90
CA LYS A 155 42.98 9.92 31.64
C LYS A 155 43.53 10.96 32.61
N THR A 156 43.01 12.18 32.56
CA THR A 156 43.43 13.30 33.39
C THR A 156 42.21 13.99 34.00
N ARG A 157 42.28 14.33 35.30
CA ARG A 157 41.22 15.11 35.95
C ARG A 157 41.35 16.58 35.55
N LEU A 158 40.24 17.19 35.14
CA LEU A 158 40.19 18.60 34.77
C LEU A 158 39.88 19.48 35.99
N ALA A 159 40.47 20.67 36.02
CA ALA A 159 40.20 21.68 37.04
C ALA A 159 38.95 22.51 36.71
N GLU A 160 38.66 22.69 35.42
CA GLU A 160 37.50 23.44 34.94
C GLU A 160 36.28 22.53 34.81
N PRO A 161 35.08 23.02 35.15
CA PRO A 161 33.87 22.24 35.04
C PRO A 161 33.51 21.96 33.58
N VAL A 162 33.13 20.72 33.31
CA VAL A 162 32.57 20.26 32.04
C VAL A 162 31.13 19.80 32.30
N GLU A 163 30.19 20.30 31.52
CA GLU A 163 28.81 19.82 31.51
C GLU A 163 28.65 18.75 30.42
N GLY A 164 27.92 17.68 30.74
CA GLY A 164 27.66 16.58 29.80
C GLY A 164 28.93 15.93 29.26
N THR A 165 28.99 15.73 27.95
CA THR A 165 30.12 15.10 27.26
C THR A 165 30.39 15.76 25.91
N ARG A 166 31.67 16.04 25.63
CA ARG A 166 32.17 16.42 24.31
C ARG A 166 33.14 15.36 23.81
N VAL A 167 32.91 14.88 22.59
CA VAL A 167 33.80 13.96 21.88
C VAL A 167 34.36 14.67 20.65
N THR A 168 35.69 14.72 20.53
CA THR A 168 36.40 15.31 19.39
C THR A 168 37.26 14.26 18.71
N LEU A 169 37.03 14.02 17.42
CA LEU A 169 37.85 13.17 16.57
C LEU A 169 38.83 14.04 15.80
N PHE A 170 40.12 13.73 15.89
CA PHE A 170 41.17 14.41 15.12
C PHE A 170 41.57 13.55 13.93
N LEU A 171 41.44 14.07 12.72
CA LEU A 171 41.83 13.40 11.49
C LEU A 171 42.84 14.24 10.72
N GLU A 172 43.85 13.60 10.18
CA GLU A 172 44.72 14.22 9.16
C GLU A 172 43.94 14.30 7.84
N ALA A 173 43.83 15.50 7.28
CA ALA A 173 43.05 15.74 6.07
C ALA A 173 43.63 16.91 5.26
N ASP A 174 43.49 16.86 3.94
CA ASP A 174 43.55 18.05 3.09
C ASP A 174 42.15 18.67 2.95
N GLU A 175 42.03 19.78 2.22
CA GLU A 175 40.74 20.44 2.03
C GLU A 175 39.70 19.53 1.34
N PRO A 176 40.01 18.81 0.24
CA PRO A 176 39.09 17.84 -0.36
C PRO A 176 38.60 16.78 0.64
N ARG A 177 39.51 16.17 1.41
CA ARG A 177 39.16 15.18 2.42
C ARG A 177 38.29 15.78 3.52
N TYR A 178 38.57 17.00 3.97
CA TYR A 178 37.71 17.70 4.92
C TYR A 178 36.28 17.86 4.37
N ARG A 179 36.12 18.24 3.09
CA ARG A 179 34.79 18.33 2.44
C ARG A 179 34.05 17.00 2.43
N GLU A 180 34.75 15.90 2.19
CA GLU A 180 34.17 14.55 2.29
C GLU A 180 33.70 14.24 3.70
N LEU A 181 34.48 14.59 4.72
CA LEU A 181 34.13 14.40 6.13
C LEU A 181 32.88 15.22 6.51
N VAL A 182 32.81 16.47 6.09
CA VAL A 182 31.62 17.34 6.29
C VAL A 182 30.38 16.72 5.63
N ALA A 183 30.49 16.32 4.36
CA ALA A 183 29.38 15.73 3.63
C ALA A 183 28.93 14.40 4.24
N GLY A 184 29.87 13.55 4.63
CA GLY A 184 29.60 12.25 5.26
C GLY A 184 28.94 12.37 6.62
N ALA A 185 29.46 13.26 7.49
CA ALA A 185 28.87 13.53 8.80
C ALA A 185 27.43 14.05 8.68
N ARG A 186 27.21 15.06 7.82
CA ARG A 186 25.88 15.61 7.56
C ARG A 186 24.92 14.54 7.01
N ALA A 187 25.37 13.74 6.04
CA ALA A 187 24.55 12.69 5.44
C ALA A 187 24.18 11.60 6.45
N ALA A 188 25.12 11.19 7.32
CA ALA A 188 24.85 10.21 8.37
C ALA A 188 23.86 10.74 9.40
N LEU A 189 24.03 11.97 9.88
CA LEU A 189 23.08 12.60 10.81
C LEU A 189 21.67 12.69 10.23
N ARG A 190 21.52 13.15 8.97
CA ARG A 190 20.20 13.19 8.32
C ARG A 190 19.60 11.80 8.10
N LYS A 191 20.41 10.81 7.75
CA LYS A 191 19.94 9.43 7.54
C LYS A 191 19.44 8.81 8.83
N TRP A 192 20.19 8.96 9.92
CA TRP A 192 19.99 8.19 11.14
C TRP A 192 19.23 8.94 12.23
N CYS A 193 19.35 10.26 12.27
CA CYS A 193 18.95 11.05 13.43
C CYS A 193 17.92 12.14 13.11
N CYS A 194 17.41 12.22 11.87
CA CYS A 194 16.44 13.24 11.47
C CYS A 194 15.13 13.21 12.24
N HIS A 195 14.82 12.14 12.98
CA HIS A 195 13.61 12.09 13.80
C HIS A 195 13.90 11.96 15.28
N ALA A 196 15.15 12.18 15.70
CA ALA A 196 15.59 12.08 17.09
C ALA A 196 14.70 12.92 18.02
N GLU A 197 14.45 12.40 19.22
CA GLU A 197 13.74 13.14 20.28
C GLU A 197 14.52 14.36 20.76
N ALA A 198 15.85 14.26 20.80
CA ALA A 198 16.73 15.38 21.08
C ALA A 198 16.87 16.28 19.83
N ARG A 199 17.05 17.58 20.06
CA ARG A 199 17.37 18.52 18.98
C ARG A 199 18.82 18.34 18.55
N ILE A 200 19.06 18.06 17.28
CA ILE A 200 20.37 17.81 16.70
C ILE A 200 20.70 18.93 15.73
N THR A 201 21.86 19.56 15.92
CA THR A 201 22.36 20.61 15.02
C THR A 201 23.66 20.19 14.34
N PHE A 202 23.90 20.74 13.15
CA PHE A 202 25.13 20.55 12.39
C PHE A 202 25.70 21.90 11.92
N GLU A 203 26.99 22.14 12.15
CA GLU A 203 27.71 23.33 11.68
C GLU A 203 29.04 22.97 11.00
N ASP A 204 29.28 23.47 9.78
CA ASP A 204 30.64 23.50 9.19
C ASP A 204 31.30 24.84 9.55
N ARG A 205 32.30 24.81 10.45
CA ARG A 205 33.06 26.00 10.87
C ARG A 205 34.21 26.34 9.93
N SER A 206 34.51 25.51 8.93
CA SER A 206 35.49 25.83 7.88
C SER A 206 34.86 25.70 6.47
N PRO A 207 33.77 26.45 6.19
CA PRO A 207 33.08 26.35 4.91
C PRO A 207 33.96 26.88 3.76
N PRO A 208 33.61 26.59 2.49
CA PRO A 208 34.36 27.12 1.34
C PRO A 208 34.40 28.64 1.35
N VAL A 209 35.45 29.21 0.77
CA VAL A 209 35.57 30.66 0.62
C VAL A 209 34.33 31.20 -0.10
N GLY A 210 33.69 32.21 0.49
CA GLY A 210 32.45 32.81 -0.03
C GLY A 210 31.16 32.16 0.48
N CYS A 211 31.23 31.06 1.25
CA CYS A 211 30.09 30.47 1.93
C CYS A 211 29.94 31.03 3.36
N VAL A 212 28.70 31.12 3.83
CA VAL A 212 28.37 31.61 5.18
C VAL A 212 28.31 30.41 6.13
N ARG A 213 28.84 30.56 7.35
CA ARG A 213 28.65 29.57 8.43
C ARG A 213 27.18 29.55 8.83
N THR A 214 26.58 28.37 8.81
CA THR A 214 25.16 28.18 9.15
C THR A 214 25.02 26.99 10.07
N ILE A 215 24.26 27.18 11.15
CA ILE A 215 23.80 26.09 11.99
C ILE A 215 22.56 25.51 11.30
N GLU A 216 22.63 24.24 10.95
CA GLU A 216 21.56 23.46 10.36
C GLU A 216 20.87 22.64 11.45
N GLU A 217 19.55 22.67 11.53
CA GLU A 217 18.80 21.71 12.35
C GLU A 217 18.57 20.43 11.54
N ILE A 218 19.00 19.29 12.10
CA ILE A 218 18.89 17.97 11.45
C ILE A 218 17.50 17.36 11.62
N ASN A 219 16.76 17.75 12.66
CA ASN A 219 15.44 17.20 12.94
C ASN A 219 14.43 17.57 11.85
N GLU A 220 13.55 16.63 11.55
CA GLU A 220 12.47 16.71 10.59
C GLU A 220 11.18 16.18 11.21
N PRO A 221 10.00 16.67 10.78
CA PRO A 221 8.72 16.13 11.24
C PRO A 221 8.60 14.62 10.98
N PHE A 222 8.11 13.88 11.98
CA PHE A 222 7.84 12.44 11.84
C PHE A 222 6.61 12.20 10.97
N THR A 223 6.81 12.14 9.65
CA THR A 223 5.77 11.94 8.63
C THR A 223 6.25 11.06 7.48
N VAL A 224 5.31 10.62 6.63
CA VAL A 224 5.58 9.92 5.38
C VAL A 224 4.98 10.67 4.20
N GLU A 225 5.62 10.56 3.05
CA GLU A 225 5.06 11.03 1.79
C GLU A 225 3.95 10.10 1.31
N GLY A 226 2.92 10.69 0.70
CA GLY A 226 1.78 9.97 0.15
C GLY A 226 0.46 10.64 0.51
N ALA A 227 -0.64 10.00 0.11
CA ALA A 227 -1.98 10.46 0.40
C ALA A 227 -2.62 9.65 1.53
N CYS A 228 -3.75 10.16 2.03
CA CYS A 228 -4.47 9.59 3.15
C CYS A 228 -3.56 9.39 4.37
N VAL A 229 -2.62 10.32 4.62
CA VAL A 229 -1.67 10.22 5.74
C VAL A 229 -2.44 10.04 7.05
N THR A 230 -2.14 8.98 7.80
CA THR A 230 -2.73 8.68 9.11
C THR A 230 -1.64 8.47 10.13
N ARG A 231 -1.95 8.81 11.38
CA ARG A 231 -1.07 8.62 12.54
C ARG A 231 -1.83 7.84 13.59
N THR A 232 -1.21 6.80 14.15
CA THR A 232 -1.73 6.00 15.25
C THR A 232 -0.67 5.92 16.33
N ALA A 233 -1.08 6.15 17.57
CA ALA A 233 -0.22 6.00 18.74
C ALA A 233 -0.73 4.87 19.63
N ALA A 234 0.20 4.09 20.15
CA ALA A 234 0.02 3.13 21.23
C ALA A 234 1.09 3.39 22.30
N PRO A 235 0.95 2.88 23.53
CA PRO A 235 1.95 3.14 24.59
C PRO A 235 3.37 2.72 24.18
N GLY A 236 4.24 3.70 23.93
CA GLY A 236 5.63 3.48 23.48
C GLY A 236 5.79 3.16 21.99
N THR A 237 4.77 3.37 21.16
CA THR A 237 4.82 3.14 19.72
C THR A 237 4.00 4.20 18.95
N GLU A 238 4.62 4.85 17.98
CA GLU A 238 3.98 5.75 17.02
C GLU A 238 4.11 5.18 15.61
N ILE A 239 3.02 5.17 14.85
CA ILE A 239 2.96 4.65 13.48
C ILE A 239 2.36 5.73 12.58
N VAL A 240 3.07 6.07 11.50
CA VAL A 240 2.57 6.95 10.44
C VAL A 240 2.51 6.18 9.13
N LEU A 241 1.37 6.29 8.42
CA LEU A 241 1.04 5.51 7.23
C LEU A 241 0.48 6.42 6.14
N ALA A 242 0.77 6.12 4.88
CA ALA A 242 0.13 6.75 3.73
C ALA A 242 0.13 5.82 2.52
N TYR A 243 -0.83 6.03 1.61
CA TYR A 243 -0.76 5.40 0.29
C TYR A 243 0.24 6.16 -0.60
N ALA A 244 1.13 5.42 -1.25
CA ALA A 244 2.19 5.99 -2.07
C ALA A 244 2.49 5.13 -3.30
N ASP A 245 2.92 5.77 -4.39
CA ASP A 245 3.36 5.07 -5.59
C ASP A 245 4.74 4.45 -5.44
N ARG A 246 5.61 5.12 -4.68
CA ARG A 246 6.95 4.66 -4.30
C ARG A 246 7.01 4.61 -2.78
N PRO A 247 6.55 3.52 -2.15
CA PRO A 247 6.50 3.44 -0.71
C PRO A 247 7.88 3.40 -0.07
N HIS A 248 7.99 4.05 1.07
CA HIS A 248 9.17 3.99 1.94
C HIS A 248 8.81 3.31 3.26
N TYR A 249 9.70 2.47 3.77
CA TYR A 249 9.51 1.68 4.98
C TYR A 249 10.65 1.95 5.95
N ALA A 250 10.34 2.45 7.15
CA ALA A 250 11.36 2.70 8.14
C ALA A 250 10.91 2.43 9.58
N PHE A 251 11.86 1.97 10.38
CA PHE A 251 11.72 1.69 11.81
C PHE A 251 12.69 2.57 12.59
N PHE A 252 12.20 3.10 13.71
CA PHE A 252 12.92 4.01 14.58
C PHE A 252 12.76 3.55 16.03
N ASN A 253 13.75 3.89 16.85
CA ASN A 253 13.66 3.81 18.31
C ASN A 253 14.15 5.15 18.88
N ARG A 254 13.28 5.82 19.65
CA ARG A 254 13.48 7.20 20.15
C ARG A 254 13.93 8.18 19.07
N GLY A 255 13.41 7.99 17.85
CA GLY A 255 13.71 8.84 16.71
C GLY A 255 14.98 8.52 15.92
N LEU A 256 15.78 7.54 16.37
CA LEU A 256 16.93 7.04 15.62
C LEU A 256 16.53 5.91 14.68
N ALA A 257 16.92 5.99 13.41
CA ALA A 257 16.59 4.96 12.43
C ALA A 257 17.32 3.65 12.74
N LEU A 258 16.56 2.56 12.74
CA LEU A 258 17.05 1.18 12.87
C LEU A 258 17.17 0.50 11.51
N ALA A 259 16.20 0.75 10.64
CA ALA A 259 16.15 0.26 9.27
C ALA A 259 15.35 1.25 8.41
N SER A 260 15.77 1.45 7.17
CA SER A 260 15.12 2.33 6.20
C SER A 260 15.34 1.78 4.79
N THR A 261 14.26 1.59 4.03
CA THR A 261 14.31 0.93 2.72
C THR A 261 13.07 1.23 1.87
N ASP A 262 13.21 1.14 0.56
CA ASP A 262 12.11 1.17 -0.41
C ASP A 262 11.67 -0.27 -0.82
N VAL A 263 12.30 -1.30 -0.24
CA VAL A 263 12.03 -2.71 -0.55
C VAL A 263 11.36 -3.40 0.63
N ALA A 264 10.04 -3.58 0.54
CA ALA A 264 9.21 -4.11 1.62
C ALA A 264 9.72 -5.45 2.19
N ALA A 265 10.21 -6.35 1.32
CA ALA A 265 10.66 -7.69 1.71
C ALA A 265 11.92 -7.68 2.63
N GLN A 266 12.66 -6.57 2.70
CA GLN A 266 13.80 -6.45 3.62
C GLN A 266 13.33 -6.30 5.08
N VAL A 267 12.16 -5.69 5.30
CA VAL A 267 11.65 -5.36 6.63
C VAL A 267 10.32 -6.02 6.97
N LEU A 268 9.69 -6.71 6.03
CA LEU A 268 8.45 -7.46 6.17
C LEU A 268 8.58 -8.87 5.56
N ASP A 269 7.75 -9.82 6.01
CA ASP A 269 7.60 -11.11 5.34
C ASP A 269 6.98 -10.97 3.93
N GLU A 270 7.10 -12.00 3.09
CA GLU A 270 6.63 -11.96 1.70
C GLU A 270 5.13 -11.67 1.55
N ARG A 271 4.31 -12.17 2.47
CA ARG A 271 2.86 -11.98 2.42
C ARG A 271 2.52 -10.52 2.70
N ARG A 272 3.15 -9.91 3.70
CA ARG A 272 3.00 -8.49 4.04
C ARG A 272 3.65 -7.60 2.98
N ALA A 273 4.81 -7.95 2.45
CA ALA A 273 5.46 -7.19 1.38
C ALA A 273 4.52 -6.93 0.19
N ARG A 274 3.70 -7.92 -0.20
CA ARG A 274 2.68 -7.75 -1.25
C ARG A 274 1.57 -6.77 -0.87
N ARG A 275 1.15 -6.77 0.40
CA ARG A 275 0.12 -5.89 0.97
C ARG A 275 0.58 -4.44 1.02
N TYR A 276 1.84 -4.22 1.41
CA TYR A 276 2.43 -2.90 1.65
C TYR A 276 3.08 -2.28 0.42
N ARG A 277 3.04 -2.94 -0.75
CA ARG A 277 3.60 -2.44 -2.02
C ARG A 277 3.08 -1.06 -2.50
N ARG A 278 2.04 -0.53 -1.87
CA ARG A 278 1.46 0.81 -2.12
C ARG A 278 1.27 1.62 -0.84
N ILE A 279 1.90 1.23 0.27
CA ILE A 279 1.74 1.87 1.58
C ILE A 279 3.11 2.19 2.16
N SER A 280 3.43 3.47 2.29
CA SER A 280 4.57 3.93 3.07
C SER A 280 4.27 3.82 4.56
N PHE A 281 5.29 3.49 5.35
CA PHE A 281 5.19 3.60 6.80
C PHE A 281 6.48 4.05 7.47
N LYS A 282 6.32 4.77 8.57
CA LYS A 282 7.34 4.96 9.60
C LYS A 282 6.79 4.50 10.93
N ILE A 283 7.59 3.72 11.64
CA ILE A 283 7.26 3.22 12.98
C ILE A 283 8.34 3.65 13.93
N SER A 284 7.99 4.40 14.98
CA SER A 284 8.87 4.66 16.12
C SER A 284 8.39 3.82 17.29
N SER A 285 9.22 2.92 17.81
CA SER A 285 8.86 2.10 18.97
C SER A 285 10.05 1.82 19.85
N ARG A 286 9.86 1.97 21.17
CA ARG A 286 10.90 1.64 22.17
C ARG A 286 11.10 0.13 22.35
N TYR A 287 10.21 -0.70 21.80
CA TYR A 287 10.27 -2.16 21.94
C TYR A 287 10.98 -2.84 20.78
N VAL A 288 11.30 -2.11 19.70
CA VAL A 288 12.05 -2.67 18.57
C VAL A 288 13.51 -2.28 18.67
N GLU A 289 14.36 -3.22 18.29
CA GLU A 289 15.80 -3.09 18.38
C GLU A 289 16.43 -3.48 17.05
N HIS A 290 17.65 -3.01 16.84
CA HIS A 290 18.40 -3.35 15.64
C HIS A 290 19.13 -4.69 15.82
N THR A 291 19.41 -5.38 14.71
CA THR A 291 20.32 -6.53 14.70
C THR A 291 21.75 -6.11 15.05
N LEU A 292 22.63 -7.05 15.39
CA LEU A 292 24.04 -6.74 15.67
C LEU A 292 24.72 -5.95 14.53
N SER A 293 24.35 -6.25 13.27
CA SER A 293 24.82 -5.54 12.07
C SER A 293 24.27 -4.12 11.91
N ARG A 294 23.29 -3.71 12.73
CA ARG A 294 22.67 -2.36 12.76
C ARG A 294 21.94 -1.90 11.48
N GLU A 295 21.73 -2.82 10.54
CA GLU A 295 21.10 -2.57 9.24
C GLU A 295 19.65 -3.08 9.14
N SER A 296 19.21 -3.88 10.12
CA SER A 296 17.86 -4.43 10.15
C SER A 296 17.30 -4.44 11.56
N VAL A 297 16.02 -4.76 11.67
CA VAL A 297 15.30 -4.85 12.94
C VAL A 297 15.28 -6.30 13.40
N MET A 298 15.51 -6.52 14.70
CA MET A 298 15.35 -7.85 15.30
C MET A 298 13.90 -8.32 15.16
N ARG A 299 13.71 -9.54 14.65
CA ARG A 299 12.39 -10.13 14.41
C ARG A 299 12.04 -11.06 15.57
N ASP A 300 11.64 -10.47 16.68
CA ASP A 300 11.21 -11.13 17.91
C ASP A 300 9.70 -10.93 18.18
N GLU A 301 9.24 -11.29 19.39
CA GLU A 301 7.85 -11.08 19.79
C GLU A 301 7.43 -9.60 19.80
N ASN A 302 8.35 -8.67 20.09
CA ASN A 302 8.04 -7.25 20.11
C ASN A 302 7.86 -6.71 18.70
N TYR A 303 8.69 -7.16 17.76
CA TYR A 303 8.49 -6.91 16.33
C TYR A 303 7.11 -7.40 15.90
N ASP A 304 6.71 -8.63 16.23
CA ASP A 304 5.40 -9.17 15.85
C ASP A 304 4.23 -8.33 16.42
N ARG A 305 4.34 -7.87 17.67
CA ARG A 305 3.35 -6.97 18.28
C ARG A 305 3.25 -5.64 17.55
N VAL A 306 4.39 -5.03 17.20
CA VAL A 306 4.44 -3.77 16.46
C VAL A 306 3.87 -3.94 15.05
N ILE A 307 4.17 -5.06 14.38
CA ILE A 307 3.59 -5.36 13.07
C ILE A 307 2.08 -5.60 13.17
N ALA A 308 1.57 -6.22 14.24
CA ALA A 308 0.14 -6.33 14.46
C ALA A 308 -0.55 -4.97 14.61
N LEU A 309 0.10 -4.00 15.27
CA LEU A 309 -0.37 -2.61 15.33
C LEU A 309 -0.35 -1.93 13.95
N LEU A 310 0.70 -2.16 13.16
CA LEU A 310 0.79 -1.69 11.77
C LEU A 310 -0.35 -2.27 10.90
N ASP A 311 -0.63 -3.57 11.02
CA ASP A 311 -1.73 -4.24 10.32
C ASP A 311 -3.09 -3.66 10.75
N ALA A 312 -3.29 -3.40 12.05
CA ALA A 312 -4.51 -2.77 12.56
C ALA A 312 -4.69 -1.34 12.05
N ALA A 313 -3.62 -0.54 12.03
CA ALA A 313 -3.62 0.83 11.53
C ALA A 313 -3.91 0.89 10.02
N ALA A 314 -3.35 -0.03 9.24
CA ALA A 314 -3.60 -0.15 7.80
C ALA A 314 -5.05 -0.60 7.51
N ASN A 315 -5.59 -1.57 8.25
CA ASN A 315 -6.94 -2.11 8.03
C ASN A 315 -8.07 -1.26 8.65
N GLY A 316 -7.73 -0.32 9.52
CA GLY A 316 -8.66 0.61 10.16
C GLY A 316 -8.44 2.03 9.66
N PRO A 317 -7.74 2.90 10.43
CA PRO A 317 -7.57 4.32 10.12
C PRO A 317 -7.20 4.64 8.67
N LEU A 318 -6.20 3.96 8.09
CA LEU A 318 -5.73 4.25 6.73
C LEU A 318 -6.80 3.92 5.69
N LEU A 319 -7.37 2.71 5.77
CA LEU A 319 -8.44 2.28 4.87
C LEU A 319 -9.68 3.16 5.02
N ASP A 320 -10.07 3.48 6.25
CA ASP A 320 -11.24 4.33 6.53
C ASP A 320 -11.05 5.74 5.94
N LYS A 321 -9.83 6.30 5.99
CA LYS A 321 -9.50 7.58 5.36
C LYS A 321 -9.58 7.52 3.83
N LEU A 322 -9.02 6.47 3.22
CA LEU A 322 -9.15 6.23 1.77
C LEU A 322 -10.62 6.14 1.34
N VAL A 323 -11.43 5.37 2.08
CA VAL A 323 -12.86 5.21 1.81
C VAL A 323 -13.61 6.52 1.98
N ALA A 324 -13.32 7.29 3.03
CA ALA A 324 -13.95 8.59 3.25
C ALA A 324 -13.63 9.58 2.12
N GLU A 325 -12.38 9.59 1.62
CA GLU A 325 -12.02 10.40 0.44
C GLU A 325 -12.76 9.95 -0.82
N LEU A 326 -12.89 8.63 -1.04
CA LEU A 326 -13.67 8.08 -2.17
C LEU A 326 -15.16 8.43 -2.07
N GLU A 327 -15.77 8.34 -0.89
CA GLU A 327 -17.17 8.71 -0.66
C GLU A 327 -17.39 10.21 -0.88
N ALA A 328 -16.46 11.05 -0.39
CA ALA A 328 -16.53 12.49 -0.60
C ALA A 328 -16.44 12.86 -2.08
N LEU A 329 -15.61 12.15 -2.86
CA LEU A 329 -15.55 12.31 -4.31
C LEU A 329 -16.84 11.81 -4.97
N ALA A 330 -17.21 10.55 -4.72
CA ALA A 330 -18.36 9.88 -5.33
C ALA A 330 -19.69 10.59 -5.03
N GLY A 331 -19.83 11.17 -3.83
CA GLY A 331 -21.02 11.88 -3.36
C GLY A 331 -21.12 13.35 -3.77
N ARG A 332 -20.17 13.90 -4.53
CA ARG A 332 -20.28 15.29 -5.03
C ARG A 332 -21.55 15.46 -5.87
N ALA A 333 -22.21 16.60 -5.69
CA ALA A 333 -23.49 16.88 -6.31
C ALA A 333 -23.41 16.77 -7.87
N PRO A 334 -24.44 16.22 -8.53
CA PRO A 334 -24.42 15.99 -9.98
C PRO A 334 -24.35 17.24 -10.84
N ASP A 335 -24.76 18.39 -10.29
CA ASP A 335 -24.76 19.70 -10.95
C ASP A 335 -23.35 20.28 -11.16
N ARG A 336 -22.35 19.75 -10.46
CA ARG A 336 -20.95 20.08 -10.67
C ARG A 336 -20.24 18.95 -11.45
N PRO A 337 -19.89 19.16 -12.74
CA PRO A 337 -19.09 18.19 -13.47
C PRO A 337 -17.73 18.02 -12.79
N TRP A 338 -17.24 16.78 -12.76
CA TRP A 338 -15.90 16.48 -12.27
C TRP A 338 -14.84 17.09 -13.18
N THR A 339 -13.82 17.69 -12.59
CA THR A 339 -12.64 18.17 -13.32
C THR A 339 -11.72 17.00 -13.68
N ALA A 340 -10.74 17.24 -14.56
CA ALA A 340 -9.67 16.27 -14.82
C ALA A 340 -8.91 15.87 -13.53
N GLU A 341 -8.74 16.81 -12.59
CA GLU A 341 -8.12 16.55 -11.29
C GLU A 341 -8.98 15.61 -10.42
N ASP A 342 -10.31 15.80 -10.43
CA ASP A 342 -11.23 14.93 -9.70
C ASP A 342 -11.20 13.49 -10.24
N LEU A 343 -11.20 13.36 -11.57
CA LEU A 343 -11.08 12.06 -12.25
C LEU A 343 -9.74 11.38 -11.94
N ALA A 344 -8.63 12.13 -11.99
CA ALA A 344 -7.30 11.63 -11.66
C ALA A 344 -7.24 11.15 -10.19
N ARG A 345 -7.72 11.97 -9.25
CA ARG A 345 -7.75 11.64 -7.82
C ARG A 345 -8.63 10.42 -7.56
N TYR A 346 -9.83 10.37 -8.11
CA TYR A 346 -10.72 9.23 -7.95
C TYR A 346 -10.10 7.95 -8.53
N GLY A 347 -9.53 8.03 -9.73
CA GLY A 347 -8.80 6.93 -10.38
C GLY A 347 -7.65 6.39 -9.54
N GLU A 348 -6.80 7.27 -9.03
CA GLU A 348 -5.69 6.95 -8.13
C GLU A 348 -6.17 6.22 -6.87
N ARG A 349 -7.19 6.76 -6.19
CA ARG A 349 -7.75 6.16 -4.96
C ARG A 349 -8.37 4.79 -5.22
N ILE A 350 -9.08 4.61 -6.35
CA ILE A 350 -9.57 3.28 -6.77
C ILE A 350 -8.40 2.32 -7.06
N GLY A 351 -7.32 2.81 -7.65
CA GLY A 351 -6.09 2.05 -7.89
C GLY A 351 -5.46 1.52 -6.59
N TRP A 352 -5.43 2.32 -5.52
CA TRP A 352 -4.97 1.85 -4.22
C TRP A 352 -5.94 0.87 -3.57
N LEU A 353 -7.25 1.13 -3.67
CA LEU A 353 -8.26 0.20 -3.16
C LEU A 353 -8.20 -1.16 -3.86
N LEU A 354 -7.84 -1.20 -5.14
CA LEU A 354 -7.59 -2.44 -5.88
C LEU A 354 -6.40 -3.24 -5.35
N ALA A 355 -5.42 -2.58 -4.74
CA ALA A 355 -4.27 -3.23 -4.14
C ALA A 355 -4.57 -3.83 -2.77
N GLU A 356 -5.71 -3.47 -2.16
CA GLU A 356 -6.16 -3.97 -0.87
C GLU A 356 -6.57 -5.45 -0.89
N PRO A 357 -6.43 -6.17 0.24
CA PRO A 357 -6.93 -7.52 0.39
C PRO A 357 -8.46 -7.62 0.20
N ALA A 358 -8.93 -8.80 -0.20
CA ALA A 358 -10.36 -9.07 -0.35
C ALA A 358 -11.17 -8.85 0.94
N ALA A 359 -10.55 -9.02 2.12
CA ALA A 359 -11.18 -8.74 3.40
C ALA A 359 -11.50 -7.24 3.59
N SER A 360 -10.61 -6.35 3.12
CA SER A 360 -10.83 -4.91 3.13
C SER A 360 -12.06 -4.53 2.28
N LEU A 361 -12.16 -5.10 1.07
CA LEU A 361 -13.31 -4.86 0.19
C LEU A 361 -14.64 -5.31 0.82
N ASP A 362 -14.63 -6.41 1.57
CA ASP A 362 -15.83 -6.90 2.24
C ASP A 362 -16.27 -6.01 3.40
N ARG A 363 -15.32 -5.48 4.18
CA ARG A 363 -15.58 -4.52 5.26
C ARG A 363 -16.28 -3.27 4.74
N ILE A 364 -15.90 -2.80 3.57
CA ILE A 364 -16.40 -1.54 3.00
C ILE A 364 -17.56 -1.73 2.02
N ARG A 365 -18.05 -2.97 1.82
CA ARG A 365 -18.96 -3.31 0.70
C ARG A 365 -20.23 -2.47 0.59
N ARG A 366 -20.68 -1.86 1.69
CA ARG A 366 -21.89 -1.01 1.76
C ARG A 366 -21.59 0.49 1.71
N ARG A 367 -20.32 0.88 1.66
CA ARG A 367 -19.88 2.28 1.59
C ARG A 367 -20.04 2.78 0.15
N PRO A 368 -20.69 3.93 -0.10
CA PRO A 368 -20.95 4.45 -1.45
C PRO A 368 -19.70 5.07 -2.08
N ILE A 369 -18.77 4.22 -2.51
CA ILE A 369 -17.47 4.61 -3.08
C ILE A 369 -17.45 4.64 -4.61
N LEU A 370 -18.48 4.10 -5.27
CA LEU A 370 -18.60 4.10 -6.72
C LEU A 370 -19.47 5.27 -7.16
N ARG A 371 -19.20 5.82 -8.34
CA ARG A 371 -20.03 6.87 -8.95
C ARG A 371 -20.66 6.38 -10.24
N THR A 372 -21.91 6.77 -10.53
CA THR A 372 -22.53 6.61 -11.85
C THR A 372 -22.19 7.80 -12.75
N VAL A 373 -22.32 7.66 -14.07
CA VAL A 373 -22.07 8.77 -14.99
C VAL A 373 -23.04 9.94 -14.76
N GLU A 374 -24.23 9.68 -14.23
CA GLU A 374 -25.23 10.68 -13.83
C GLU A 374 -24.97 11.27 -12.43
N GLY A 375 -23.91 10.84 -11.76
CA GLY A 375 -23.43 11.42 -10.52
C GLY A 375 -24.01 10.81 -9.23
N ALA A 376 -24.72 9.69 -9.30
CA ALA A 376 -25.17 8.99 -8.11
C ALA A 376 -24.01 8.20 -7.46
N ALA A 377 -23.95 8.20 -6.13
CA ALA A 377 -22.98 7.39 -5.39
C ALA A 377 -23.59 6.02 -5.05
N LEU A 378 -22.86 4.94 -5.34
CA LEU A 378 -23.26 3.55 -5.17
C LEU A 378 -22.17 2.75 -4.44
N SER A 379 -22.57 1.66 -3.80
CA SER A 379 -21.66 0.74 -3.12
C SER A 379 -21.29 -0.47 -3.97
N LEU A 380 -20.29 -1.24 -3.53
CA LEU A 380 -19.97 -2.53 -4.13
C LEU A 380 -21.14 -3.52 -4.00
N ALA A 381 -21.91 -3.45 -2.91
CA ALA A 381 -23.11 -4.25 -2.72
C ALA A 381 -24.18 -3.92 -3.78
N ASP A 382 -24.37 -2.63 -4.11
CA ASP A 382 -25.31 -2.22 -5.16
C ASP A 382 -24.88 -2.75 -6.53
N ALA A 383 -23.58 -2.69 -6.83
CA ALA A 383 -23.04 -3.29 -8.05
C ALA A 383 -23.31 -4.81 -8.11
N TRP A 384 -23.14 -5.53 -7.00
CA TRP A 384 -23.47 -6.96 -6.96
C TRP A 384 -24.97 -7.23 -7.19
N ASP A 385 -25.84 -6.38 -6.66
CA ASP A 385 -27.28 -6.51 -6.86
C ASP A 385 -27.69 -6.24 -8.31
N VAL A 386 -27.08 -5.24 -8.97
CA VAL A 386 -27.25 -4.97 -10.41
C VAL A 386 -26.80 -6.18 -11.24
N PHE A 387 -25.60 -6.70 -10.96
CA PHE A 387 -25.09 -7.89 -11.61
C PHE A 387 -26.00 -9.11 -11.40
N GLY A 388 -26.56 -9.30 -10.20
CA GLY A 388 -27.49 -10.38 -9.90
C GLY A 388 -28.86 -10.26 -10.60
N ARG A 389 -29.21 -9.07 -11.11
CA ARG A 389 -30.44 -8.83 -11.88
C ARG A 389 -30.23 -9.09 -13.38
N ASP A 390 -29.14 -8.59 -13.95
CA ASP A 390 -28.92 -8.49 -15.40
C ASP A 390 -27.74 -9.33 -15.92
N GLY A 391 -26.88 -9.85 -15.03
CA GLY A 391 -25.72 -10.66 -15.39
C GLY A 391 -24.53 -9.88 -15.93
N ARG A 392 -24.64 -8.56 -15.97
CA ARG A 392 -23.61 -7.61 -16.44
C ARG A 392 -23.60 -6.34 -15.61
N LEU A 393 -22.51 -5.59 -15.74
CA LEU A 393 -22.37 -4.24 -15.22
C LEU A 393 -22.09 -3.29 -16.37
N LEU A 394 -22.82 -2.18 -16.40
CA LEU A 394 -22.66 -1.17 -17.44
C LEU A 394 -21.70 -0.10 -16.98
N VAL A 395 -20.77 0.28 -17.85
CA VAL A 395 -19.79 1.33 -17.56
C VAL A 395 -19.70 2.31 -18.73
N ALA A 396 -19.47 3.58 -18.44
CA ALA A 396 -19.18 4.59 -19.46
C ALA A 396 -18.28 5.69 -18.88
N ALA A 397 -17.49 6.32 -19.75
CA ALA A 397 -16.56 7.37 -19.34
C ALA A 397 -17.25 8.73 -19.17
N GLN A 398 -18.36 8.94 -19.89
CA GLN A 398 -19.09 10.20 -19.95
C GLN A 398 -20.60 9.96 -20.07
N PRO A 399 -21.44 10.95 -19.68
CA PRO A 399 -22.88 10.89 -19.92
C PRO A 399 -23.21 10.93 -21.41
N THR A 400 -24.09 10.02 -21.84
CA THR A 400 -24.74 10.03 -23.15
C THR A 400 -26.27 10.04 -23.00
N PRO A 401 -27.03 10.37 -24.07
CA PRO A 401 -28.49 10.23 -24.04
C PRO A 401 -28.97 8.83 -23.67
N LEU A 402 -28.18 7.78 -23.97
CA LEU A 402 -28.48 6.41 -23.54
C LEU A 402 -28.38 6.27 -22.03
N THR A 403 -27.26 6.71 -21.45
CA THR A 403 -26.99 6.60 -20.02
C THR A 403 -28.06 7.32 -19.19
N ALA A 404 -28.43 8.55 -19.57
CA ALA A 404 -29.49 9.31 -18.90
C ALA A 404 -30.84 8.57 -18.92
N ARG A 405 -31.16 7.88 -20.03
CA ARG A 405 -32.38 7.08 -20.12
C ARG A 405 -32.31 5.83 -19.26
N LEU A 406 -31.18 5.12 -19.27
CA LEU A 406 -30.95 3.95 -18.42
C LEU A 406 -31.07 4.30 -16.94
N ALA A 407 -30.54 5.45 -16.53
CA ALA A 407 -30.72 5.98 -15.18
C ALA A 407 -32.20 6.23 -14.85
N GLY A 408 -32.98 6.81 -15.78
CA GLY A 408 -34.43 6.96 -15.64
C GLY A 408 -35.19 5.63 -15.48
N ASP A 409 -34.67 4.55 -16.09
CA ASP A 409 -35.19 3.20 -15.97
C ASP A 409 -34.66 2.44 -14.73
N GLY A 410 -33.85 3.10 -13.88
CA GLY A 410 -33.25 2.51 -12.68
C GLY A 410 -32.11 1.53 -12.97
N VAL A 411 -31.48 1.63 -14.14
CA VAL A 411 -30.30 0.84 -14.54
C VAL A 411 -29.06 1.73 -14.41
N PRO A 412 -28.22 1.53 -13.38
CA PRO A 412 -27.06 2.37 -13.17
C PRO A 412 -25.95 2.07 -14.18
N VAL A 413 -25.31 3.14 -14.68
CA VAL A 413 -24.10 3.07 -15.51
C VAL A 413 -22.94 3.64 -14.70
N PHE A 414 -21.97 2.81 -14.33
CA PHE A 414 -20.85 3.22 -13.50
C PHE A 414 -19.87 4.09 -14.31
N LEU A 415 -19.36 5.15 -13.68
CA LEU A 415 -18.34 6.02 -14.26
C LEU A 415 -17.02 5.25 -14.36
N ALA A 416 -16.65 4.85 -15.57
CA ALA A 416 -15.39 4.16 -15.84
C ALA A 416 -14.91 4.29 -17.30
N GLY A 417 -13.60 4.21 -17.53
CA GLY A 417 -13.02 4.06 -18.87
C GLY A 417 -12.86 2.58 -19.23
N LEU A 418 -13.31 2.18 -20.42
CA LEU A 418 -12.96 0.89 -21.03
C LEU A 418 -11.73 1.06 -21.92
N ASP A 419 -10.87 0.05 -21.94
CA ASP A 419 -9.79 -0.05 -22.93
C ASP A 419 -10.39 -0.37 -24.29
N GLU A 420 -10.82 0.65 -25.03
CA GLU A 420 -11.07 0.50 -26.45
C GLU A 420 -9.74 0.64 -27.18
N GLY A 421 -9.26 -0.43 -27.82
CA GLY A 421 -8.23 -0.38 -28.85
C GLY A 421 -8.69 0.36 -30.12
N ARG A 422 -9.45 1.46 -29.97
CA ARG A 422 -9.91 2.31 -31.07
C ARG A 422 -8.99 3.51 -31.20
N ALA A 423 -8.43 3.60 -32.40
CA ALA A 423 -7.76 4.76 -32.94
C ALA A 423 -8.68 6.01 -32.92
N GLU A 424 -8.04 7.16 -32.72
CA GLU A 424 -8.54 8.50 -33.06
C GLU A 424 -9.76 9.00 -32.24
N THR A 425 -9.56 9.24 -30.95
CA THR A 425 -10.30 10.29 -30.21
C THR A 425 -9.37 11.50 -30.00
N PRO A 426 -9.89 12.75 -30.01
CA PRO A 426 -9.07 13.94 -29.82
C PRO A 426 -8.28 13.88 -28.50
N ALA A 427 -7.05 14.39 -28.51
CA ALA A 427 -6.05 14.22 -27.45
C ALA A 427 -6.47 14.69 -26.05
N ASP A 428 -7.53 15.50 -25.93
CA ASP A 428 -7.99 16.04 -24.64
C ASP A 428 -8.79 15.02 -23.80
N ASP A 429 -9.50 14.06 -24.43
CA ASP A 429 -10.37 13.08 -23.72
C ASP A 429 -9.66 11.77 -23.34
N ALA A 430 -8.51 11.46 -23.96
CA ALA A 430 -7.77 10.22 -23.73
C ALA A 430 -7.19 10.11 -22.31
N SER A 431 -6.98 11.25 -21.64
CA SER A 431 -6.44 11.33 -20.28
C SER A 431 -7.43 10.83 -19.22
N ALA A 432 -8.72 11.16 -19.36
CA ALA A 432 -9.79 10.76 -18.45
C ALA A 432 -10.04 9.25 -18.49
N GLY A 433 -9.97 8.63 -19.67
CA GLY A 433 -10.12 7.19 -19.85
C GLY A 433 -9.06 6.38 -19.10
N HIS A 434 -7.81 6.87 -19.08
CA HIS A 434 -6.71 6.23 -18.35
C HIS A 434 -6.90 6.28 -16.83
N ALA A 435 -7.35 7.42 -16.30
CA ALA A 435 -7.56 7.61 -14.87
C ALA A 435 -8.61 6.62 -14.31
N LEU A 436 -9.67 6.34 -15.08
CA LEU A 436 -10.79 5.53 -14.61
C LEU A 436 -10.65 4.01 -14.84
N ARG A 437 -9.52 3.52 -15.37
CA ARG A 437 -9.29 2.08 -15.64
C ARG A 437 -9.37 1.18 -14.41
N GLY A 438 -9.22 1.73 -13.21
CA GLY A 438 -9.32 0.97 -11.97
C GLY A 438 -10.75 0.49 -11.67
N VAL A 439 -11.79 1.21 -12.12
CA VAL A 439 -13.18 0.90 -11.74
C VAL A 439 -13.64 -0.45 -12.32
N PRO A 440 -13.47 -0.78 -13.62
CA PRO A 440 -13.88 -2.07 -14.15
C PRO A 440 -13.12 -3.22 -13.51
N ALA A 441 -11.82 -3.03 -13.22
CA ALA A 441 -11.03 -4.03 -12.50
C ALA A 441 -11.57 -4.28 -11.09
N LEU A 442 -11.95 -3.22 -10.36
CA LEU A 442 -12.51 -3.31 -9.00
C LEU A 442 -13.84 -4.06 -9.02
N LEU A 443 -14.74 -3.68 -9.91
CA LEU A 443 -16.02 -4.36 -10.13
C LEU A 443 -15.81 -5.84 -10.48
N GLY A 444 -14.86 -6.12 -11.37
CA GLY A 444 -14.52 -7.47 -11.79
C GLY A 444 -13.99 -8.33 -10.64
N VAL A 445 -13.08 -7.79 -9.82
CA VAL A 445 -12.57 -8.44 -8.60
C VAL A 445 -13.74 -8.74 -7.65
N TRP A 446 -14.59 -7.75 -7.38
CA TRP A 446 -15.71 -7.88 -6.46
C TRP A 446 -16.73 -8.94 -6.89
N VAL A 447 -17.09 -8.98 -8.19
CA VAL A 447 -18.01 -10.00 -8.73
C VAL A 447 -17.40 -11.40 -8.62
N ARG A 448 -16.10 -11.57 -8.93
CA ARG A 448 -15.41 -12.86 -8.77
C ARG A 448 -15.39 -13.33 -7.32
N LEU A 449 -15.14 -12.42 -6.37
CA LEU A 449 -15.14 -12.73 -4.94
C LEU A 449 -16.52 -13.25 -4.49
N ASN A 450 -17.60 -12.57 -4.88
CA ASN A 450 -18.95 -12.97 -4.50
C ASN A 450 -19.43 -14.26 -5.18
N ARG A 451 -19.06 -14.49 -6.44
CA ARG A 451 -19.31 -15.77 -7.13
C ARG A 451 -18.62 -16.94 -6.42
N ARG A 452 -17.33 -16.81 -6.07
CA ARG A 452 -16.60 -17.84 -5.31
C ARG A 452 -17.25 -18.15 -3.96
N ARG A 453 -17.72 -17.12 -3.24
CA ARG A 453 -18.44 -17.30 -1.97
C ARG A 453 -19.75 -18.05 -2.15
N ARG A 454 -20.55 -17.67 -3.15
CA ARG A 454 -21.83 -18.33 -3.46
C ARG A 454 -21.62 -19.77 -3.88
N PHE A 455 -20.57 -20.05 -4.66
CA PHE A 455 -20.17 -21.39 -5.04
C PHE A 455 -19.76 -22.21 -3.82
N ALA A 456 -18.87 -21.68 -2.96
CA ALA A 456 -18.44 -22.37 -1.75
C ALA A 456 -19.60 -22.68 -0.79
N ALA A 457 -20.57 -21.76 -0.64
CA ALA A 457 -21.77 -21.99 0.14
C ALA A 457 -22.63 -23.13 -0.46
N ARG A 458 -22.88 -23.09 -1.77
CA ARG A 458 -23.63 -24.16 -2.47
C ARG A 458 -22.92 -25.51 -2.44
N ALA A 459 -21.60 -25.53 -2.64
CA ALA A 459 -20.81 -26.75 -2.58
C ALA A 459 -20.87 -27.39 -1.18
N LYS A 460 -20.84 -26.57 -0.12
CA LYS A 460 -21.02 -27.04 1.27
C LYS A 460 -22.42 -27.62 1.51
N ASP A 461 -23.45 -27.07 0.89
CA ASP A 461 -24.82 -27.59 0.98
C ASP A 461 -25.03 -28.87 0.16
N VAL A 462 -24.41 -28.97 -1.01
CA VAL A 462 -24.49 -30.14 -1.91
C VAL A 462 -23.64 -31.31 -1.39
N MET A 463 -22.47 -31.04 -0.80
CA MET A 463 -21.63 -32.04 -0.11
C MET A 463 -22.37 -32.79 0.99
N LYS A 464 -23.37 -32.15 1.60
CA LYS A 464 -24.21 -32.79 2.62
C LYS A 464 -25.25 -33.75 2.03
N THR A 465 -25.45 -33.78 0.71
CA THR A 465 -26.67 -34.33 0.12
C THR A 465 -26.45 -35.33 -1.04
N VAL A 466 -25.37 -35.31 -1.84
CA VAL A 466 -25.24 -36.20 -3.04
C VAL A 466 -23.80 -36.66 -3.40
N LEU A 467 -23.72 -37.88 -3.98
CA LEU A 467 -22.55 -38.63 -4.51
C LEU A 467 -21.78 -37.95 -5.71
N PRO A 468 -20.55 -38.41 -6.03
CA PRO A 468 -19.53 -37.71 -6.84
C PRO A 468 -19.83 -37.39 -8.31
N ALA A 469 -20.82 -38.04 -8.95
CA ALA A 469 -20.96 -37.99 -10.41
C ALA A 469 -21.46 -36.64 -10.95
N GLU A 470 -22.14 -35.82 -10.13
CA GLU A 470 -22.62 -34.48 -10.53
C GLU A 470 -21.59 -33.35 -10.31
N TRP A 471 -20.44 -33.63 -9.67
CA TRP A 471 -19.45 -32.59 -9.31
C TRP A 471 -18.68 -32.04 -10.51
N THR A 472 -18.46 -32.84 -11.54
CA THR A 472 -17.63 -32.48 -12.70
C THR A 472 -18.27 -31.42 -13.60
N THR A 473 -19.60 -31.34 -13.63
CA THR A 473 -20.34 -30.32 -14.39
C THR A 473 -20.30 -28.93 -13.75
N TRP A 474 -20.07 -28.86 -12.43
CA TRP A 474 -20.03 -27.61 -11.65
C TRP A 474 -18.66 -26.94 -11.63
N MET A 475 -17.59 -27.67 -12.02
CA MET A 475 -16.22 -27.18 -12.04
C MET A 475 -15.83 -26.41 -13.31
N ARG A 476 -16.79 -26.08 -14.19
CA ARG A 476 -16.48 -25.18 -15.30
C ARG A 476 -16.13 -23.80 -14.75
N PRO A 477 -14.96 -23.23 -15.10
CA PRO A 477 -14.63 -21.87 -14.70
C PRO A 477 -15.74 -20.95 -15.22
N GLU A 478 -16.45 -20.29 -14.31
CA GLU A 478 -17.46 -19.32 -14.71
C GLU A 478 -16.78 -18.23 -15.54
N PRO A 479 -17.41 -17.80 -16.67
CA PRO A 479 -16.85 -16.76 -17.51
C PRO A 479 -16.64 -15.48 -16.70
N PRO A 480 -15.66 -14.64 -17.06
CA PRO A 480 -15.43 -13.38 -16.37
C PRO A 480 -16.71 -12.54 -16.34
N PRO A 481 -16.89 -11.68 -15.30
CA PRO A 481 -18.03 -10.77 -15.27
C PRO A 481 -18.11 -9.94 -16.55
N GLU A 482 -19.29 -9.91 -17.15
CA GLU A 482 -19.55 -9.08 -18.31
C GLU A 482 -19.65 -7.61 -17.86
N ILE A 483 -18.60 -6.85 -18.13
CA ILE A 483 -18.56 -5.39 -17.95
C ILE A 483 -18.55 -4.80 -19.35
N ALA A 484 -19.51 -3.93 -19.67
CA ALA A 484 -19.74 -3.50 -21.04
C ALA A 484 -20.18 -2.04 -21.14
N ASP A 485 -19.88 -1.44 -22.30
CA ASP A 485 -20.40 -0.13 -22.68
C ASP A 485 -21.90 -0.25 -23.01
N PRO A 486 -22.78 0.60 -22.44
CA PRO A 486 -24.17 0.69 -22.83
C PRO A 486 -24.42 0.69 -24.35
N GLU A 487 -23.63 1.42 -25.13
CA GLU A 487 -23.81 1.57 -26.58
C GLU A 487 -23.46 0.27 -27.34
N GLN A 488 -22.65 -0.62 -26.75
CA GLN A 488 -22.38 -1.95 -27.30
C GLN A 488 -23.46 -2.98 -26.93
N VAL A 489 -24.22 -2.69 -25.87
CA VAL A 489 -25.22 -3.60 -25.30
C VAL A 489 -26.63 -3.27 -25.78
N TYR A 490 -27.01 -2.01 -25.81
CA TYR A 490 -28.37 -1.59 -26.15
C TYR A 490 -28.49 -1.23 -27.62
N VAL A 491 -29.50 -1.79 -28.27
CA VAL A 491 -29.85 -1.48 -29.65
C VAL A 491 -31.10 -0.61 -29.65
N ALA A 492 -31.06 0.49 -30.39
CA ALA A 492 -32.25 1.29 -30.65
C ALA A 492 -33.17 0.51 -31.60
N VAL A 493 -34.41 0.29 -31.16
CA VAL A 493 -35.39 -0.51 -31.88
C VAL A 493 -36.65 0.30 -32.15
N ALA A 494 -37.08 0.32 -33.40
CA ALA A 494 -38.40 0.76 -33.78
C ALA A 494 -39.31 -0.46 -33.78
N LEU A 495 -40.04 -0.66 -32.67
CA LEU A 495 -41.07 -1.70 -32.59
C LEU A 495 -42.19 -1.36 -33.58
N ASP A 496 -42.62 -2.33 -34.37
CA ASP A 496 -43.76 -2.11 -35.25
C ASP A 496 -45.04 -2.01 -34.38
N GLU A 497 -45.79 -0.90 -34.49
CA GLU A 497 -47.05 -0.70 -33.75
C GLU A 497 -48.08 -1.81 -34.05
N ARG A 498 -48.07 -2.28 -35.30
CA ARG A 498 -48.75 -3.49 -35.74
C ARG A 498 -47.76 -4.31 -36.55
N VAL A 499 -47.71 -5.61 -36.27
CA VAL A 499 -46.91 -6.55 -37.05
C VAL A 499 -47.39 -6.48 -38.51
N PRO A 500 -46.49 -6.27 -39.49
CA PRO A 500 -46.85 -6.28 -40.90
C PRO A 500 -47.58 -7.58 -41.27
N GLY A 501 -48.67 -7.49 -42.02
CA GLY A 501 -49.54 -8.64 -42.33
C GLY A 501 -48.81 -9.81 -42.99
N GLU A 502 -47.75 -9.52 -43.77
CA GLU A 502 -46.91 -10.50 -44.44
C GLU A 502 -46.15 -11.43 -43.48
N ILE A 503 -45.87 -10.98 -42.25
CA ILE A 503 -45.09 -11.74 -41.26
C ILE A 503 -45.88 -12.12 -40.00
N ASP A 504 -47.11 -11.62 -39.86
CA ASP A 504 -47.95 -11.87 -38.67
C ASP A 504 -48.24 -13.36 -38.47
N ALA A 505 -48.56 -14.08 -39.55
CA ALA A 505 -48.79 -15.53 -39.50
C ALA A 505 -47.57 -16.32 -39.00
N LEU A 506 -46.36 -15.95 -39.46
CA LEU A 506 -45.10 -16.55 -39.02
C LEU A 506 -44.85 -16.31 -37.53
N LEU A 507 -45.02 -15.06 -37.07
CA LEU A 507 -44.79 -14.71 -35.66
C LEU A 507 -45.84 -15.32 -34.72
N ALA A 508 -47.11 -15.34 -35.14
CA ALA A 508 -48.20 -15.94 -34.37
C ALA A 508 -47.98 -17.44 -34.17
N ARG A 509 -47.59 -18.15 -35.22
CA ARG A 509 -47.32 -19.59 -35.17
C ARG A 509 -46.06 -19.92 -34.37
N ALA A 510 -44.97 -19.18 -34.56
CA ALA A 510 -43.79 -19.32 -33.71
C ALA A 510 -44.08 -19.01 -32.23
N SER A 511 -44.94 -18.03 -31.94
CA SER A 511 -45.41 -17.73 -30.58
C SER A 511 -46.28 -18.86 -30.00
N SER A 512 -47.10 -19.53 -30.82
CA SER A 512 -47.86 -20.73 -30.43
C SER A 512 -46.91 -21.83 -29.96
N LEU A 513 -45.90 -22.15 -30.78
CA LEU A 513 -44.90 -23.18 -30.48
C LEU A 513 -44.14 -22.89 -29.19
N LEU A 514 -43.68 -21.64 -28.99
CA LEU A 514 -42.98 -21.24 -27.78
C LEU A 514 -43.87 -21.35 -26.52
N ARG A 515 -45.17 -21.05 -26.64
CA ARG A 515 -46.14 -21.22 -25.55
C ARG A 515 -46.41 -22.69 -25.25
N ALA A 516 -46.61 -23.50 -26.28
CA ALA A 516 -46.84 -24.93 -26.16
C ALA A 516 -45.64 -25.68 -25.56
N ALA A 517 -44.42 -25.23 -25.86
CA ALA A 517 -43.19 -25.71 -25.23
C ALA A 517 -42.90 -25.10 -23.85
N GLN A 518 -43.81 -24.26 -23.32
CA GLN A 518 -43.66 -23.57 -22.04
C GLN A 518 -42.34 -22.78 -21.91
N ALA A 519 -41.83 -22.26 -23.04
CA ALA A 519 -40.52 -21.58 -23.10
C ALA A 519 -40.50 -20.22 -22.38
N GLY A 520 -41.64 -19.77 -21.85
CA GLY A 520 -41.75 -18.54 -21.07
C GLY A 520 -41.89 -17.25 -21.90
N TYR A 521 -42.12 -17.34 -23.22
CA TYR A 521 -42.39 -16.18 -24.07
C TYR A 521 -43.89 -15.97 -24.23
N ARG A 522 -44.36 -14.74 -24.00
CA ARG A 522 -45.79 -14.40 -24.14
C ARG A 522 -46.20 -14.16 -25.59
N ARG A 523 -45.39 -13.38 -26.30
CA ARG A 523 -45.66 -12.89 -27.65
C ARG A 523 -44.34 -12.55 -28.35
N LEU A 524 -44.28 -12.85 -29.64
CA LEU A 524 -43.27 -12.33 -30.54
C LEU A 524 -43.78 -11.06 -31.23
N HIS A 525 -42.96 -10.02 -31.20
CA HIS A 525 -43.15 -8.78 -31.94
C HIS A 525 -42.14 -8.72 -33.08
N SER A 526 -42.29 -7.73 -33.96
CA SER A 526 -41.26 -7.36 -34.95
C SER A 526 -40.71 -5.98 -34.64
N PHE A 527 -39.46 -5.77 -35.06
CA PHE A 527 -38.82 -4.46 -34.99
C PHE A 527 -37.86 -4.26 -36.15
N VAL A 528 -37.49 -3.00 -36.39
CA VAL A 528 -36.36 -2.61 -37.24
C VAL A 528 -35.35 -1.85 -36.38
N PRO A 529 -34.04 -2.14 -36.49
CA PRO A 529 -33.02 -1.31 -35.86
C PRO A 529 -33.12 0.12 -36.38
N ALA A 530 -33.03 1.11 -35.50
CA ALA A 530 -33.09 2.51 -35.93
C ALA A 530 -31.90 2.88 -36.84
N ALA A 531 -30.76 2.20 -36.69
CA ALA A 531 -29.59 2.28 -37.55
C ALA A 531 -29.06 0.86 -37.81
N PRO A 532 -29.46 0.21 -38.93
CA PRO A 532 -29.10 -1.18 -39.20
C PRO A 532 -27.60 -1.39 -39.33
N THR A 533 -27.06 -2.39 -38.65
CA THR A 533 -25.67 -2.85 -38.76
C THR A 533 -25.60 -4.35 -39.02
N PRO A 534 -24.55 -4.87 -39.68
CA PRO A 534 -24.36 -6.32 -39.83
C PRO A 534 -24.24 -7.09 -38.51
N ALA A 535 -23.96 -6.38 -37.40
CA ALA A 535 -23.83 -6.94 -36.06
C ALA A 535 -25.14 -6.92 -35.25
N ASP A 536 -26.25 -6.45 -35.84
CA ASP A 536 -27.52 -6.38 -35.13
C ASP A 536 -28.06 -7.78 -34.80
N PRO A 537 -28.59 -7.96 -33.58
CA PRO A 537 -29.10 -9.26 -33.19
C PRO A 537 -30.37 -9.60 -33.97
N LEU A 538 -30.56 -10.89 -34.23
CA LEU A 538 -31.81 -11.41 -34.79
C LEU A 538 -33.00 -11.17 -33.83
N PHE A 539 -32.77 -11.27 -32.52
CA PHE A 539 -33.78 -11.07 -31.49
C PHE A 539 -33.34 -10.06 -30.45
N VAL A 540 -34.30 -9.30 -29.94
CA VAL A 540 -34.17 -8.57 -28.68
C VAL A 540 -35.19 -9.11 -27.69
N THR A 541 -34.82 -9.26 -26.42
CA THR A 541 -35.67 -9.85 -25.39
C THR A 541 -35.72 -8.96 -24.15
N GLY A 542 -36.85 -8.96 -23.46
CA GLY A 542 -37.01 -8.17 -22.24
C GLY A 542 -38.31 -8.46 -21.52
N ARG A 543 -38.50 -7.87 -20.32
CA ARG A 543 -39.77 -7.99 -19.58
C ARG A 543 -40.92 -7.26 -20.26
N ARG A 544 -40.58 -6.13 -20.88
CA ARG A 544 -41.42 -5.32 -21.76
C ARG A 544 -40.54 -4.85 -22.89
N LEU A 545 -41.07 -4.88 -24.11
CA LEU A 545 -40.38 -4.27 -25.23
C LEU A 545 -40.48 -2.75 -25.14
N GLY A 546 -39.38 -2.07 -25.44
CA GLY A 546 -39.28 -0.63 -25.49
C GLY A 546 -38.43 -0.17 -26.67
N PRO A 547 -38.29 1.15 -26.91
CA PRO A 547 -37.58 1.69 -28.06
C PRO A 547 -36.05 1.51 -28.00
N ARG A 548 -35.50 1.00 -26.90
CA ARG A 548 -34.13 0.51 -26.78
C ARG A 548 -34.15 -0.80 -26.01
N MET A 549 -33.46 -1.80 -26.52
CA MET A 549 -33.45 -3.14 -25.94
C MET A 549 -32.02 -3.63 -25.75
N ALA A 550 -31.76 -4.23 -24.59
CA ALA A 550 -30.47 -4.84 -24.33
C ALA A 550 -30.31 -6.13 -25.14
N ARG A 551 -29.13 -6.34 -25.72
CA ARG A 551 -28.71 -7.64 -26.25
C ARG A 551 -28.74 -8.66 -25.10
N PRO A 552 -29.18 -9.92 -25.31
CA PRO A 552 -29.13 -10.92 -24.25
C PRO A 552 -27.67 -11.14 -23.79
N PRO A 553 -27.40 -11.17 -22.47
CA PRO A 553 -26.06 -11.49 -21.98
C PRO A 553 -25.71 -12.94 -22.32
N ARG A 554 -24.43 -13.24 -22.56
CA ARG A 554 -24.01 -14.53 -23.15
C ARG A 554 -24.23 -15.75 -22.24
N ASP A 555 -24.33 -15.56 -20.91
CA ASP A 555 -24.19 -16.66 -19.93
C ASP A 555 -25.12 -16.58 -18.69
N VAL A 556 -26.31 -15.96 -18.77
CA VAL A 556 -27.20 -15.89 -17.58
C VAL A 556 -28.02 -17.16 -17.40
N PRO A 557 -27.89 -17.88 -16.26
CA PRO A 557 -28.68 -19.07 -15.99
C PRO A 557 -30.16 -18.75 -15.79
N ASP A 558 -30.96 -19.67 -16.33
CA ASP A 558 -32.40 -19.74 -16.42
C ASP A 558 -33.16 -19.08 -15.25
N ARG A 559 -33.67 -17.87 -15.51
CA ARG A 559 -34.82 -17.36 -14.76
C ARG A 559 -36.04 -17.52 -15.66
N ARG A 560 -36.89 -18.48 -15.30
CA ARG A 560 -38.29 -18.66 -15.75
C ARG A 560 -39.12 -17.41 -15.49
N ARG A 561 -38.85 -16.32 -16.20
CA ARG A 561 -39.62 -15.09 -16.19
C ARG A 561 -40.30 -14.96 -17.54
N ARG A 562 -41.56 -14.51 -17.52
CA ARG A 562 -42.33 -14.24 -18.73
C ARG A 562 -41.66 -13.10 -19.49
N LEU A 563 -41.03 -13.42 -20.62
CA LEU A 563 -40.34 -12.45 -21.48
C LEU A 563 -41.22 -12.13 -22.69
N GLU A 564 -41.06 -10.91 -23.19
CA GLU A 564 -41.42 -10.52 -24.54
C GLU A 564 -40.16 -10.58 -25.40
N ALA A 565 -40.32 -10.93 -26.66
CA ALA A 565 -39.22 -10.94 -27.62
C ALA A 565 -39.69 -10.26 -28.91
N ALA A 566 -38.79 -9.50 -29.54
CA ALA A 566 -39.02 -8.94 -30.86
C ALA A 566 -37.96 -9.47 -31.83
N VAL A 567 -38.37 -9.80 -33.04
CA VAL A 567 -37.47 -10.25 -34.11
C VAL A 567 -37.14 -9.08 -35.05
N ASN A 568 -35.87 -8.98 -35.41
CA ASN A 568 -35.37 -8.00 -36.35
C ASN A 568 -35.82 -8.39 -37.77
N ARG A 569 -36.79 -7.68 -38.33
CA ARG A 569 -37.32 -8.01 -39.66
C ARG A 569 -36.37 -7.69 -40.81
N ALA A 570 -35.35 -6.86 -40.57
CA ALA A 570 -34.29 -6.57 -41.53
C ALA A 570 -33.13 -7.59 -41.48
N HIS A 571 -33.11 -8.48 -40.49
CA HIS A 571 -32.00 -9.43 -40.33
C HIS A 571 -32.01 -10.48 -41.47
N PRO A 572 -30.85 -10.78 -42.12
CA PRO A 572 -30.80 -11.71 -43.26
C PRO A 572 -31.38 -13.09 -42.97
N HIS A 573 -31.18 -13.62 -41.76
CA HIS A 573 -31.78 -14.88 -41.33
C HIS A 573 -33.31 -14.81 -41.27
N PHE A 574 -33.89 -13.71 -40.77
CA PHE A 574 -35.34 -13.56 -40.72
C PHE A 574 -35.95 -13.47 -42.13
N LEU A 575 -35.31 -12.72 -43.03
CA LEU A 575 -35.75 -12.62 -44.42
C LEU A 575 -35.77 -13.99 -45.13
N ARG A 576 -34.79 -14.86 -44.83
CA ARG A 576 -34.79 -16.26 -45.32
C ARG A 576 -35.94 -17.07 -44.74
N LEU A 577 -36.25 -16.90 -43.45
CA LEU A 577 -37.37 -17.57 -42.79
C LEU A 577 -38.73 -17.09 -43.32
N ALA A 578 -38.87 -15.79 -43.61
CA ALA A 578 -40.08 -15.24 -44.21
C ALA A 578 -40.35 -15.86 -45.60
N ARG A 579 -39.32 -15.94 -46.47
CA ARG A 579 -39.44 -16.63 -47.77
C ARG A 579 -39.72 -18.12 -47.63
N LEU A 580 -39.14 -18.77 -46.61
CA LEU A 580 -39.41 -20.18 -46.33
C LEU A 580 -40.87 -20.39 -45.90
N HIS A 581 -41.44 -19.44 -45.17
CA HIS A 581 -42.82 -19.50 -44.66
C HIS A 581 -43.85 -19.56 -45.81
N GLU A 582 -43.58 -18.92 -46.95
CA GLU A 582 -44.45 -18.98 -48.14
C GLU A 582 -44.63 -20.40 -48.69
N ARG A 583 -43.62 -21.27 -48.52
CA ARG A 583 -43.63 -22.64 -49.05
C ARG A 583 -43.84 -23.69 -47.96
N TRP A 584 -43.30 -23.44 -46.77
CA TRP A 584 -43.26 -24.40 -45.66
C TRP A 584 -43.56 -23.69 -44.31
N PRO A 585 -44.81 -23.29 -44.06
CA PRO A 585 -45.17 -22.44 -42.92
C PRO A 585 -44.76 -23.00 -41.55
N ALA A 586 -44.96 -24.30 -41.34
CA ALA A 586 -44.64 -24.99 -40.10
C ALA A 586 -43.13 -25.05 -39.84
N LEU A 587 -42.33 -25.38 -40.86
CA LEU A 587 -40.88 -25.47 -40.75
C LEU A 587 -40.26 -24.09 -40.47
N ALA A 588 -40.72 -23.04 -41.16
CA ALA A 588 -40.24 -21.67 -40.93
C ALA A 588 -40.54 -21.20 -39.49
N SER A 589 -41.74 -21.48 -38.98
CA SER A 589 -42.16 -21.13 -37.61
C SER A 589 -41.35 -21.89 -36.56
N TYR A 590 -41.10 -23.18 -36.78
CA TYR A 590 -40.23 -23.99 -35.95
C TYR A 590 -38.80 -23.44 -35.93
N CYS A 591 -38.22 -23.16 -37.11
CA CYS A 591 -36.87 -22.62 -37.21
C CYS A 591 -36.75 -21.25 -36.53
N LEU A 592 -37.77 -20.39 -36.61
CA LEU A 592 -37.80 -19.12 -35.92
C LEU A 592 -37.83 -19.30 -34.40
N ALA A 593 -38.76 -20.12 -33.89
CA ALA A 593 -38.85 -20.43 -32.46
C ALA A 593 -37.55 -21.06 -31.92
N ARG A 594 -36.97 -22.00 -32.66
CA ARG A 594 -35.69 -22.63 -32.31
C ARG A 594 -34.54 -21.63 -32.32
N SER A 595 -34.51 -20.71 -33.28
CA SER A 595 -33.48 -19.66 -33.37
C SER A 595 -33.50 -18.77 -32.11
N LEU A 596 -34.69 -18.44 -31.58
CA LEU A 596 -34.82 -17.68 -30.33
C LEU A 596 -34.27 -18.47 -29.14
N LEU A 597 -34.63 -19.74 -29.02
CA LEU A 597 -34.13 -20.60 -27.94
C LEU A 597 -32.62 -20.79 -28.00
N LEU A 598 -32.04 -20.90 -29.20
CA LEU A 598 -30.60 -20.99 -29.41
C LEU A 598 -29.89 -19.67 -29.06
N ALA A 599 -30.44 -18.53 -29.48
CA ALA A 599 -29.90 -17.21 -29.17
C ALA A 599 -29.84 -16.94 -27.65
N GLU A 600 -30.80 -17.48 -26.91
CA GLU A 600 -30.90 -17.38 -25.44
C GLU A 600 -30.24 -18.56 -24.72
N ARG A 601 -29.56 -19.46 -25.46
CA ARG A 601 -28.95 -20.70 -24.95
C ARG A 601 -29.88 -21.58 -24.11
N ARG A 602 -31.19 -21.53 -24.36
CA ARG A 602 -32.23 -22.36 -23.70
C ARG A 602 -32.38 -23.75 -24.34
N VAL A 603 -31.26 -24.34 -24.76
CA VAL A 603 -31.25 -25.57 -25.59
C VAL A 603 -31.62 -26.82 -24.78
N ASP A 604 -31.50 -26.77 -23.45
CA ASP A 604 -31.89 -27.85 -22.53
C ASP A 604 -33.42 -28.05 -22.41
N LEU A 605 -34.23 -27.23 -23.09
CA LEU A 605 -35.66 -27.49 -23.31
C LEU A 605 -35.89 -28.66 -24.30
N GLN A 606 -35.10 -29.73 -24.22
CA GLN A 606 -35.32 -31.01 -24.91
C GLN A 606 -36.62 -31.71 -24.51
N LYS A 607 -37.39 -31.18 -23.54
CA LYS A 607 -38.65 -31.79 -23.07
C LYS A 607 -39.88 -31.42 -23.91
N GLY A 608 -39.78 -30.44 -24.82
CA GLY A 608 -40.88 -30.11 -25.73
C GLY A 608 -40.57 -30.59 -27.15
N ASP A 609 -41.38 -31.49 -27.69
CA ASP A 609 -41.39 -31.89 -29.10
C ASP A 609 -41.88 -30.71 -29.97
N LEU A 610 -41.07 -29.65 -30.05
CA LEU A 610 -41.36 -28.44 -30.83
C LEU A 610 -41.56 -28.76 -32.32
N LEU A 611 -40.84 -29.76 -32.82
CA LEU A 611 -40.94 -30.18 -34.22
C LEU A 611 -42.23 -30.95 -34.48
N GLY A 612 -42.56 -31.95 -33.65
CA GLY A 612 -43.82 -32.66 -33.79
C GLY A 612 -45.05 -31.81 -33.44
N GLN A 613 -44.92 -30.78 -32.58
CA GLN A 613 -45.97 -29.76 -32.41
C GLN A 613 -46.17 -28.95 -33.71
N ALA A 614 -45.09 -28.52 -34.35
CA ALA A 614 -45.18 -27.78 -35.61
C ALA A 614 -45.79 -28.62 -36.75
N LEU A 615 -45.45 -29.92 -36.82
CA LEU A 615 -45.99 -30.86 -37.80
C LEU A 615 -47.47 -31.17 -37.54
N ARG A 616 -47.88 -31.36 -36.28
CA ARG A 616 -49.30 -31.58 -35.92
C ARG A 616 -50.21 -30.41 -36.27
N GLU A 617 -49.71 -29.17 -36.20
CA GLU A 617 -50.45 -27.98 -36.67
C GLU A 617 -50.47 -27.86 -38.21
N ALA A 618 -49.70 -28.66 -38.95
CA ALA A 618 -49.64 -28.60 -40.42
C ALA A 618 -50.61 -29.59 -41.09
N ASP A 619 -50.96 -30.67 -40.38
CA ASP A 619 -51.83 -31.75 -40.85
C ASP A 619 -53.32 -31.55 -40.48
N GLY A 620 -53.66 -30.48 -39.76
CA GLY A 620 -55.03 -30.07 -39.43
C GLY A 620 -55.27 -28.62 -39.80
#